data_AF-A0A8S2THG9-F1
#
_entry.id   AF-A0A8S2THG9-F1
#
_cell.length_a   1.000
_cell.length_b   1.000
_cell.length_c   1.000
_cell.angle_alpha   90.00
_cell.angle_beta   90.00
_cell.angle_gamma   90.00
#
_symmetry.space_group_name_H-M   'P 1'
#
loop_
_entity.id
_entity.type
_entity.pdbx_description
1 polymer ?
#
loop_
_entity_poly.entity_id
_entity_poly.type
_entity_poly.pdbx_seq_one_letter_code
_entity_poly.pdbx_strand_id
1 'polypeptide(L)' 'YGQITPESSIRNITSVAKTGDLHVGVYDLTDSILYVANARGTNETGPLEAYQRQFVKIDLNIEFARKQSSMK' A
#
# COMPACT_ATOMS: atom_id res chain seq x y z
N TYR A 1 -17.79 -14.66 -5.27
CA TYR A 1 -16.36 -15.06 -5.25
C TYR A 1 -15.78 -14.76 -6.61
N GLY A 2 -14.67 -14.02 -6.73
CA GLY A 2 -13.96 -13.94 -8.02
C GLY A 2 -13.28 -12.64 -8.44
N GLN A 3 -13.29 -11.56 -7.63
CA GLN A 3 -12.51 -10.36 -7.97
C GLN A 3 -11.43 -10.12 -6.93
N ILE A 4 -10.18 -10.11 -7.38
CA ILE A 4 -9.03 -9.66 -6.59
C ILE A 4 -9.05 -8.13 -6.65
N THR A 5 -9.70 -7.51 -5.67
CA THR A 5 -9.64 -6.06 -5.44
C THR A 5 -8.45 -5.72 -4.54
N PRO A 6 -8.02 -4.45 -4.46
CA PRO A 6 -6.98 -4.03 -3.52
C PRO A 6 -7.32 -4.38 -2.06
N GLU A 7 -8.55 -4.15 -1.63
CA GLU A 7 -9.01 -4.45 -0.26
C GLU A 7 -8.96 -5.96 0.01
N SER A 8 -9.38 -6.78 -0.95
CA SER A 8 -9.31 -8.23 -0.84
C SER A 8 -7.87 -8.75 -0.84
N SER A 9 -6.97 -8.10 -1.58
CA SER A 9 -5.54 -8.42 -1.61
C SER A 9 -4.86 -8.10 -0.29
N ILE A 10 -5.14 -6.91 0.28
CA ILE A 10 -4.62 -6.49 1.58
C ILE A 10 -5.10 -7.44 2.67
N ARG A 11 -6.42 -7.67 2.76
CA ARG A 11 -6.99 -8.45 3.87
C ARG A 11 -6.73 -9.95 3.75
N ASN A 12 -6.82 -10.51 2.55
CA ASN A 12 -6.90 -11.96 2.37
C ASN A 12 -5.64 -12.57 1.74
N ILE A 13 -4.71 -11.76 1.23
CA ILE A 13 -3.46 -12.25 0.62
C ILE A 13 -2.27 -11.81 1.46
N THR A 14 -2.02 -10.51 1.61
CA THR A 14 -0.80 -10.03 2.30
C THR A 14 -0.83 -10.34 3.80
N SER A 15 -1.96 -10.10 4.48
CA SER A 15 -2.09 -10.44 5.91
C SER A 15 -2.14 -11.94 6.18
N VAL A 16 -2.65 -12.76 5.25
CA VAL A 16 -2.74 -14.23 5.41
C VAL A 16 -1.40 -14.90 5.15
N ALA A 17 -0.68 -14.46 4.12
CA ALA A 17 0.64 -14.97 3.79
C ALA A 17 1.71 -14.55 4.81
N LYS A 18 1.43 -13.56 5.67
CA LYS A 18 2.40 -12.94 6.59
C LYS A 18 3.71 -12.57 5.88
N THR A 19 3.61 -12.13 4.63
CA THR A 19 4.75 -11.71 3.83
C THR A 19 4.76 -10.19 3.75
N GLY A 20 5.94 -9.59 3.98
CA GLY A 20 6.12 -8.14 3.95
C GLY A 20 6.10 -7.50 5.33
N ASP A 21 6.90 -8.01 6.27
CA ASP A 21 7.01 -7.44 7.62
C ASP A 21 7.52 -5.99 7.59
N LEU A 22 8.46 -5.69 6.69
CA LEU A 22 9.06 -4.36 6.55
C LEU A 22 8.20 -3.42 5.70
N HIS A 23 7.66 -3.92 4.59
CA HIS A 23 6.98 -3.11 3.58
C HIS A 23 6.01 -3.96 2.77
N VAL A 24 4.81 -3.44 2.51
CA VAL A 24 3.81 -4.03 1.62
C VAL A 24 3.33 -2.98 0.64
N GLY A 25 3.36 -3.32 -0.65
CA GLY A 25 2.79 -2.52 -1.73
C GLY A 25 1.78 -3.35 -2.52
N VAL A 26 0.59 -2.78 -2.75
CA VAL A 26 -0.43 -3.34 -3.63
C VAL A 26 -0.74 -2.29 -4.71
N TYR A 27 -0.51 -2.67 -5.97
CA TYR A 27 -0.74 -1.81 -7.13
C TYR A 27 -2.04 -2.21 -7.81
N ASP A 28 -3.00 -1.29 -7.83
CA ASP A 28 -4.11 -1.35 -8.76
C ASP A 28 -3.70 -0.62 -10.04
N LEU A 29 -3.38 -1.38 -11.08
CA LEU A 29 -2.96 -0.81 -12.37
C LEU A 29 -4.15 -0.41 -13.25
N THR A 30 -5.38 -0.82 -12.90
CA THR A 30 -6.58 -0.39 -13.62
C THR A 30 -6.94 1.04 -13.22
N ASP A 31 -6.98 1.32 -11.93
CA ASP A 31 -7.32 2.65 -11.41
C ASP A 31 -6.08 3.52 -11.12
N SER A 32 -4.87 3.00 -11.36
CA SER A 32 -3.58 3.66 -11.06
C SER A 32 -3.46 4.08 -9.58
N ILE A 33 -3.74 3.16 -8.67
CA ILE A 33 -3.70 3.40 -7.23
C ILE A 33 -2.64 2.52 -6.58
N LEU A 34 -1.81 3.13 -5.73
CA LEU A 34 -0.89 2.42 -4.86
C LEU A 34 -1.43 2.41 -3.43
N TYR A 35 -1.55 1.21 -2.86
CA TYR A 35 -1.78 1.02 -1.44
C TYR A 35 -0.48 0.55 -0.79
N VAL A 36 -0.01 1.28 0.22
CA VAL A 36 1.29 1.00 0.84
C VAL A 36 1.23 1.00 2.37
N ALA A 37 1.93 0.07 2.99
CA ALA A 37 2.20 0.05 4.43
C ALA A 37 3.68 -0.26 4.68
N ASN A 38 4.21 0.27 5.78
CA ASN A 38 5.57 0.03 6.27
C ASN A 38 5.53 -0.49 7.69
N ALA A 39 6.59 -1.17 8.12
CA ALA A 39 6.80 -1.53 9.51
C ALA A 39 6.77 -0.29 10.41
N ARG A 40 6.48 -0.51 11.68
CA ARG A 40 6.52 0.54 12.69
C ARG A 40 7.92 1.13 12.84
N GLY A 41 7.98 2.46 12.82
CA GLY A 41 9.18 3.20 13.22
C GLY A 41 9.50 3.02 14.71
N THR A 42 10.73 3.33 15.12
CA THR A 42 11.18 3.17 16.52
C THR A 42 10.37 3.99 17.53
N ASN A 43 9.84 5.14 17.11
CA ASN A 43 9.10 6.09 17.95
C ASN A 43 7.59 6.08 17.69
N GLU A 44 7.06 5.03 17.08
CA GLU A 44 5.63 4.88 16.77
C GLU A 44 5.00 3.79 17.65
N THR A 45 3.66 3.80 17.76
CA THR A 45 2.88 2.77 18.46
C THR A 45 2.16 1.84 17.48
N GLY A 46 1.57 0.76 18.01
CA GLY A 46 0.83 -0.23 17.21
C GLY A 46 1.67 -1.42 16.74
N PRO A 47 1.13 -2.22 15.80
CA PRO A 47 1.77 -3.43 15.30
C PRO A 47 3.12 -3.15 14.65
N LEU A 48 4.09 -4.05 14.85
CA LEU A 48 5.42 -3.93 14.24
C LEU A 48 5.37 -4.18 12.73
N GLU A 49 4.70 -5.25 12.32
CA GLU A 49 4.72 -5.77 10.95
C GLU A 49 3.79 -4.98 10.04
N ALA A 50 4.25 -4.64 8.83
CA ALA A 50 3.52 -3.80 7.89
C ALA A 50 2.17 -4.39 7.45
N TYR A 51 2.07 -5.71 7.31
CA TYR A 51 0.81 -6.39 6.92
C TYR A 51 -0.29 -6.30 7.99
N GLN A 52 0.04 -5.87 9.21
CA GLN A 52 -0.89 -5.62 10.31
C GLN A 52 -1.20 -4.11 10.48
N ARG A 53 -0.59 -3.25 9.68
CA ARG A 53 -0.71 -1.79 9.80
C ARG A 53 -1.69 -1.23 8.78
N GLN A 54 -2.09 0.02 9.02
CA GLN A 54 -2.96 0.75 8.10
C GLN A 54 -2.22 1.05 6.80
N PHE A 55 -2.91 0.86 5.67
CA PHE A 55 -2.42 1.20 4.35
C PHE A 55 -2.74 2.66 4.01
N VAL A 56 -1.76 3.35 3.45
CA VAL A 56 -1.96 4.64 2.79
C VAL A 56 -2.36 4.38 1.34
N LYS A 57 -3.39 5.08 0.87
CA LYS A 57 -3.85 5.05 -0.52
C LYS A 57 -3.29 6.27 -1.26
N ILE A 58 -2.61 6.04 -2.36
CA ILE A 58 -1.98 7.06 -3.20
C ILE A 58 -2.55 6.96 -4.61
N ASP A 59 -3.10 8.05 -5.12
CA ASP A 59 -3.50 8.17 -6.52
C ASP A 59 -2.28 8.54 -7.37
N LEU A 60 -1.81 7.60 -8.19
CA LEU A 60 -0.60 7.77 -8.98
C LEU A 60 -0.80 8.71 -10.17
N ASN A 61 -2.02 8.88 -10.67
CA ASN A 61 -2.29 9.84 -11.74
C ASN A 61 -2.01 11.26 -11.24
N ILE A 62 -2.44 11.58 -10.01
CA ILE A 62 -2.19 12.87 -9.38
C ILE A 62 -0.68 13.07 -9.13
N GLU A 63 -0.02 12.10 -8.49
CA GLU A 63 1.37 12.28 -8.07
C GLU A 63 2.34 12.32 -9.27
N PHE A 64 2.11 11.54 -10.33
CA PHE A 64 2.94 11.59 -11.53
C PHE A 64 2.72 12.87 -12.34
N ALA A 65 1.48 13.40 -12.37
CA ALA A 65 1.22 14.71 -12.97
C ALA A 65 1.94 15.84 -12.23
N ARG A 66 1.95 15.84 -10.88
CA ARG A 66 2.69 16.82 -10.07
C ARG A 66 4.19 16.83 -10.37
N LYS A 67 4.81 15.66 -10.51
CA LYS A 67 6.24 15.54 -10.81
C LYS A 67 6.59 16.20 -12.15
N GLN A 68 5.71 16.09 -13.15
CA GLN A 68 5.94 16.72 -14.45
C GLN A 68 5.94 18.26 -14.38
N SER A 69 5.12 18.85 -13.50
CA SER A 69 5.08 20.31 -13.29
C SER A 69 6.29 20.85 -12.52
N SER A 70 6.90 20.04 -11.64
CA SER A 70 8.05 20.46 -10.80
C SER A 70 9.41 20.39 -11.53
N MET A 71 9.46 19.88 -12.76
CA MET A 71 10.70 19.75 -13.56
C MET A 71 10.80 20.79 -14.70
N LYS A 72 10.02 21.88 -14.63
CA LYS A 72 10.16 23.06 -15.48
C LYS A 72 10.79 24.20 -14.68
#